data_AF-A0A5P2UYC4-F1
#
_entry.id   AF-A0A5P2UYC4-F1
#
_cell.length_a   1.000
_cell.length_b   1.000
_cell.length_c   1.000
_cell.angle_alpha   90.00
_cell.angle_beta   90.00
_cell.angle_gamma   90.00
#
_symmetry.space_group_name_H-M   'P 1'
#
loop_
_entity.id
_entity.type
_entity.pdbx_description
1 polymer ?
#
loop_
_entity_poly.entity_id
_entity_poly.type
_entity_poly.pdbx_seq_one_letter_code
_entity_poly.pdbx_strand_id
1 'polypeptide(L)'
;MGESTYRLRAVRTASRELKCAPARVQWDPERDLQLRPLAHRSLQLGLAGEAAERYADEWTVGITDVTPLAHAVHAHVKDGDLEAARRLLPDERPYPAGDRLLAPLRG
;
A
#
# COMPACT_ATOMS: atom_id res chain seq x y z
N MET A 1 -25.93 17.85 -0.46
CA MET A 1 -25.93 16.57 0.28
C MET A 1 -25.95 15.44 -0.74
N GLY A 2 -24.77 14.93 -1.09
CA GLY A 2 -24.64 13.78 -1.98
C GLY A 2 -23.64 12.83 -1.35
N GLU A 3 -24.14 11.78 -0.71
CA GLU A 3 -23.32 10.67 -0.21
C GLU A 3 -22.79 9.89 -1.42
N SER A 4 -21.63 10.29 -1.96
CA SER A 4 -20.91 9.49 -2.93
C SER A 4 -20.36 8.27 -2.20
N THR A 5 -21.13 7.19 -2.24
CA THR A 5 -20.78 5.93 -1.60
C THR A 5 -19.79 5.20 -2.52
N TYR A 6 -18.49 5.45 -2.35
CA TYR A 6 -17.44 4.73 -3.08
C TYR A 6 -17.46 3.25 -2.65
N ARG A 7 -18.16 2.41 -3.41
CA ARG A 7 -18.17 0.96 -3.20
C ARG A 7 -16.86 0.38 -3.73
N LEU A 8 -15.91 0.12 -2.84
CA LEU A 8 -14.72 -0.71 -3.14
C LEU A 8 -15.20 -2.09 -3.60
N ARG A 9 -15.00 -2.42 -4.89
CA ARG A 9 -15.19 -3.77 -5.41
C ARG A 9 -13.83 -4.46 -5.46
N ALA A 10 -13.63 -5.49 -4.64
CA ALA A 10 -12.56 -6.46 -4.84
C ALA A 10 -12.91 -7.28 -6.09
N VAL A 11 -12.12 -7.17 -7.16
CA VAL A 11 -12.36 -7.92 -8.41
C VAL A 11 -11.14 -8.79 -8.68
N ARG A 12 -11.35 -10.11 -8.74
CA ARG A 12 -10.28 -11.12 -8.92
C ARG A 12 -10.02 -11.53 -10.39
N THR A 13 -10.69 -10.96 -11.40
CA THR A 13 -10.47 -11.29 -12.82
C THR A 13 -10.84 -10.16 -13.81
N ALA A 14 -10.17 -10.11 -14.96
CA ALA A 14 -10.25 -9.05 -15.97
C ALA A 14 -11.60 -9.03 -16.75
N SER A 15 -12.54 -8.18 -16.32
CA SER A 15 -13.76 -7.85 -17.06
C SER A 15 -13.84 -6.35 -17.36
N ARG A 16 -14.64 -5.93 -18.37
CA ARG A 16 -14.85 -4.52 -18.78
C ARG A 16 -15.19 -3.59 -17.60
N GLU A 17 -15.83 -4.11 -16.55
CA GLU A 17 -16.20 -3.38 -15.33
C GLU A 17 -14.99 -2.83 -14.56
N LEU A 18 -13.82 -3.50 -14.61
CA LEU A 18 -12.59 -3.00 -13.98
C LEU A 18 -12.10 -1.70 -14.61
N LYS A 19 -12.29 -1.51 -15.93
CA LYS A 19 -11.78 -0.32 -16.64
C LYS A 19 -12.46 0.97 -16.17
N CYS A 20 -13.68 0.87 -15.67
CA CYS A 20 -14.47 2.00 -15.17
C CYS A 20 -14.45 2.14 -13.64
N ALA A 21 -13.78 1.22 -12.92
CA ALA A 21 -13.71 1.28 -11.46
C ALA A 21 -12.73 2.38 -11.00
N PRO A 22 -13.13 3.27 -10.06
CA PRO A 22 -12.29 4.36 -9.58
C PRO A 22 -11.12 3.88 -8.72
N ALA A 23 -11.20 2.65 -8.19
CA ALA A 23 -10.14 2.04 -7.42
C ALA A 23 -10.12 0.51 -7.61
N ARG A 24 -8.93 -0.08 -7.45
CA ARG A 24 -8.68 -1.52 -7.58
C ARG A 24 -7.87 -2.03 -6.40
N VAL A 25 -8.27 -3.16 -5.84
CA VAL A 25 -7.60 -3.80 -4.70
C VAL A 25 -6.89 -5.07 -5.18
N GLN A 26 -5.60 -5.20 -4.83
CA GLN A 26 -4.77 -6.38 -5.07
C GLN A 26 -4.02 -6.75 -3.80
N TRP A 27 -3.71 -8.04 -3.65
CA TRP A 27 -2.95 -8.59 -2.51
C TRP A 27 -1.58 -9.08 -2.98
N ASP A 28 -0.57 -8.23 -2.83
CA ASP A 28 0.79 -8.47 -3.30
C ASP A 28 1.62 -9.22 -2.24
N PRO A 29 2.59 -10.05 -2.66
CA PRO A 29 3.46 -10.74 -1.72
C PRO A 29 4.36 -9.72 -1.01
N GLU A 30 4.28 -9.67 0.32
CA GLU A 30 5.19 -8.88 1.14
C GLU A 30 6.57 -9.55 1.18
N ARG A 31 7.64 -8.76 1.36
CA ARG A 31 9.01 -9.30 1.37
C ARG A 31 9.85 -8.78 2.52
N ASP A 32 10.78 -9.61 2.98
CA ASP A 32 11.78 -9.19 3.97
C ASP A 32 12.94 -8.39 3.35
N LEU A 33 13.89 -7.99 4.20
CA LEU A 33 15.11 -7.24 3.82
C LEU A 33 15.97 -7.96 2.76
N GLN A 34 15.81 -9.27 2.60
CA GLN A 34 16.49 -10.10 1.60
C GLN A 34 15.59 -10.42 0.40
N LEU A 35 14.47 -9.72 0.29
CA LEU A 35 13.47 -9.86 -0.76
C LEU A 35 12.80 -11.26 -0.80
N ARG A 36 12.83 -12.01 0.31
CA ARG A 36 12.13 -13.29 0.43
C ARG A 36 10.67 -13.05 0.79
N PRO A 37 9.73 -13.84 0.24
CA PRO A 37 8.31 -13.64 0.52
C PRO A 37 7.97 -13.93 1.99
N LEU A 38 7.10 -13.11 2.57
CA LEU A 38 6.53 -13.28 3.90
C LEU A 38 5.18 -14.02 3.86
N ALA A 39 4.72 -14.48 5.03
CA ALA A 39 3.46 -15.20 5.18
C ALA A 39 2.23 -14.29 4.99
N HIS A 40 2.37 -13.00 5.26
CA HIS A 40 1.33 -12.00 5.03
C HIS A 40 1.54 -11.30 3.68
N ARG A 41 0.51 -10.55 3.26
CA ARG A 41 0.46 -9.85 1.99
C ARG A 41 0.16 -8.38 2.22
N SER A 42 0.68 -7.54 1.33
CA SER A 42 0.43 -6.11 1.32
C SER A 42 -0.83 -5.82 0.50
N LEU A 43 -1.64 -4.88 0.98
CA LEU A 43 -2.77 -4.34 0.22
C LEU A 43 -2.25 -3.32 -0.79
N GLN A 44 -2.41 -3.57 -2.08
CA GLN A 44 -2.16 -2.58 -3.12
C GLN A 44 -3.47 -1.98 -3.62
N LEU A 45 -3.58 -0.66 -3.52
CA LEU A 45 -4.72 0.12 -4.02
C LEU A 45 -4.31 0.91 -5.26
N GLY A 46 -4.78 0.50 -6.43
CA GLY A 46 -4.65 1.28 -7.65
C GLY A 46 -5.79 2.30 -7.77
N LEU A 47 -5.48 3.59 -7.93
CA LEU A 47 -6.46 4.66 -8.13
C LEU A 47 -6.59 5.01 -9.62
N ALA A 48 -7.78 5.37 -10.06
CA ALA A 48 -8.06 5.76 -11.43
C ALA A 48 -9.12 6.87 -11.51
N GLY A 49 -9.09 7.63 -12.61
CA GLY A 49 -10.00 8.77 -12.84
C GLY A 49 -9.90 9.82 -11.74
N GLU A 50 -11.05 10.35 -11.31
CA GLU A 50 -11.13 11.41 -10.30
C GLU A 50 -10.40 11.06 -8.99
N ALA A 51 -10.37 9.79 -8.59
CA ALA A 51 -9.66 9.37 -7.38
C ALA A 51 -8.13 9.57 -7.50
N ALA A 52 -7.57 9.37 -8.69
CA ALA A 52 -6.14 9.59 -8.94
C ALA A 52 -5.81 11.10 -8.98
N GLU A 53 -6.67 11.90 -9.62
CA GLU A 53 -6.54 13.36 -9.66
C GLU A 53 -6.58 13.96 -8.25
N ARG A 54 -7.61 13.64 -7.46
CA ARG A 54 -7.71 14.10 -6.07
C ARG A 54 -6.56 13.62 -5.19
N TYR A 55 -6.08 12.39 -5.39
CA TYR A 55 -4.93 11.88 -4.64
C TYR A 55 -3.68 12.74 -4.90
N ALA A 56 -3.42 13.08 -6.16
CA ALA A 56 -2.27 13.88 -6.54
C ALA A 56 -2.39 15.33 -6.06
N ASP A 57 -3.56 15.95 -6.25
CA ASP A 57 -3.70 17.40 -6.13
C ASP A 57 -4.33 17.88 -4.82
N GLU A 58 -5.19 17.06 -4.19
CA GLU A 58 -5.99 17.47 -3.03
C GLU A 58 -5.64 16.71 -1.73
N TRP A 59 -5.33 15.42 -1.82
CA TRP A 59 -5.13 14.57 -0.63
C TRP A 59 -3.68 14.49 -0.18
N THR A 60 -2.72 14.86 -1.03
CA THR A 60 -1.30 14.86 -0.68
C THR A 60 -1.01 15.98 0.32
N VAL A 61 -0.77 15.62 1.58
CA VAL A 61 -0.45 16.58 2.66
C VAL A 61 1.03 16.93 2.75
N GLY A 62 1.90 16.15 2.11
CA GLY A 62 3.34 16.37 2.12
C GLY A 62 4.11 15.24 1.44
N ILE A 63 5.34 15.53 1.03
CA ILE A 63 6.26 14.57 0.42
C ILE A 63 7.58 14.62 1.19
N THR A 64 8.10 13.46 1.56
CA THR A 64 9.40 13.31 2.22
C THR A 64 10.29 12.43 1.36
N ASP A 65 11.49 12.90 1.05
CA ASP A 65 12.48 12.08 0.36
C ASP A 65 13.11 11.07 1.34
N VAL A 66 12.78 9.80 1.13
CA VAL A 66 13.30 8.66 1.88
C VAL A 66 14.37 7.89 1.11
N THR A 67 14.81 8.38 -0.05
CA THR A 67 15.87 7.76 -0.86
C THR A 67 17.16 7.55 -0.07
N PRO A 68 17.65 8.50 0.74
CA PRO A 68 18.85 8.29 1.56
C PRO A 68 18.68 7.17 2.58
N LEU A 69 17.48 7.05 3.18
CA LEU A 69 17.16 5.97 4.12
C LEU A 69 17.19 4.61 3.42
N ALA A 70 16.59 4.50 2.24
CA ALA A 70 16.61 3.26 1.45
C ALA A 70 18.04 2.82 1.10
N HIS A 71 18.91 3.77 0.71
CA HIS A 71 20.32 3.47 0.47
C HIS A 71 21.06 3.00 1.72
N ALA A 72 20.82 3.62 2.88
CA ALA A 72 21.43 3.21 4.15
C ALA A 72 21.02 1.78 4.54
N VAL A 73 19.72 1.46 4.44
CA VAL A 73 19.21 0.10 4.67
C VAL A 73 19.86 -0.89 3.72
N HIS A 74 19.92 -0.57 2.42
CA HIS A 74 20.52 -1.43 1.40
C HIS A 74 22.01 -1.69 1.66
N ALA A 75 22.77 -0.68 2.10
CA ALA A 75 24.17 -0.84 2.45
C ALA A 75 24.37 -1.86 3.59
N HIS A 76 23.60 -1.75 4.68
CA HIS A 76 23.66 -2.71 5.78
C HIS A 76 23.27 -4.13 5.36
N VAL A 77 22.25 -4.28 4.51
CA VAL A 77 21.87 -5.60 3.96
C VAL A 77 23.00 -6.19 3.12
N LYS A 78 23.65 -5.37 2.28
CA LYS A 78 24.77 -5.80 1.44
C LYS A 78 25.99 -6.24 2.27
N ASP A 79 26.22 -5.58 3.40
CA ASP A 79 27.30 -5.91 4.32
C ASP A 79 26.96 -7.06 5.28
N GLY A 80 25.73 -7.57 5.23
CA GLY A 80 25.25 -8.69 6.07
C GLY A 80 24.80 -8.27 7.49
N ASP A 81 24.83 -6.97 7.82
CA ASP A 81 24.37 -6.44 9.11
C ASP A 81 22.86 -6.19 9.11
N LEU A 82 22.10 -7.27 9.19
CA LEU A 82 20.64 -7.24 9.17
C LEU A 82 20.02 -6.56 10.40
N GLU A 83 20.72 -6.58 11.52
CA GLU A 83 20.26 -5.93 12.75
C GLU A 83 20.34 -4.40 12.62
N ALA A 84 21.42 -3.88 12.03
CA ALA A 84 21.51 -2.45 11.70
C ALA A 84 20.45 -2.04 10.68
N ALA A 85 20.26 -2.83 9.62
CA ALA A 85 19.21 -2.57 8.63
C ALA A 85 17.82 -2.51 9.28
N ARG A 86 17.50 -3.45 10.18
CA ARG A 86 16.20 -3.51 10.85
C ARG A 86 15.95 -2.34 11.80
N ARG A 87 16.97 -1.81 12.48
CA ARG A 87 16.85 -0.62 13.33
C ARG A 87 16.52 0.66 12.56
N LEU A 88 16.78 0.70 11.25
CA LEU A 88 16.46 1.83 10.39
C LEU A 88 15.06 1.74 9.78
N LEU A 89 14.41 0.57 9.82
CA LEU A 89 13.06 0.43 9.29
C LEU A 89 12.05 1.22 10.13
N PRO A 90 11.01 1.80 9.50
CA PRO A 90 9.94 2.45 10.23
C PRO A 90 9.14 1.43 11.04
N ASP A 91 8.68 1.83 12.24
CA ASP A 91 7.81 1.00 13.06
C ASP A 91 6.41 0.86 12.41
N GLU A 92 6.08 -0.37 12.03
CA GLU A 92 4.75 -0.70 11.55
C GLU A 92 3.73 -0.67 12.69
N ARG A 93 2.63 0.04 12.46
CA ARG A 93 1.53 0.16 13.42
C ARG A 93 0.21 -0.22 12.75
N PRO A 94 -0.65 -1.01 13.40
CA PRO A 94 -1.98 -1.28 12.88
C PRO A 94 -2.73 0.02 12.62
N TYR A 95 -3.28 0.16 11.41
CA TYR A 95 -4.10 1.31 11.07
C TYR A 95 -5.43 1.25 11.85
N PRO A 96 -5.86 2.32 12.55
CA PRO A 96 -7.04 2.31 13.42
C PRO A 96 -8.34 2.39 12.61
N ALA A 97 -8.61 1.35 11.81
CA ALA A 97 -9.85 1.20 11.05
C ALA A 97 -10.81 0.26 11.78
N GLY A 98 -12.08 0.66 11.87
CA GLY A 98 -13.14 -0.21 12.38
C GLY A 98 -13.42 -1.39 11.44
N ASP A 99 -13.89 -2.51 12.00
CA ASP A 99 -14.17 -3.74 11.24
C ASP A 99 -15.07 -3.53 10.03
N ARG A 100 -16.04 -2.61 10.12
CA ARG A 100 -16.94 -2.27 9.02
C ARG A 100 -16.20 -1.70 7.81
N LEU A 101 -15.16 -0.89 8.02
CA LEU A 101 -14.36 -0.31 6.94
C LEU A 101 -13.50 -1.39 6.27
N LEU A 102 -13.00 -2.34 7.06
CA LEU A 102 -12.11 -3.40 6.58
C LEU A 102 -12.86 -4.61 6.00
N ALA A 103 -14.15 -4.78 6.31
CA ALA A 103 -14.94 -5.94 5.87
C ALA A 103 -14.84 -6.25 4.36
N PRO A 104 -14.86 -5.25 3.44
CA PRO A 104 -14.72 -5.52 2.00
C PRO A 104 -13.35 -6.05 1.58
N LEU A 105 -12.32 -5.92 2.43
CA LEU A 105 -10.95 -6.34 2.15
C LEU A 105 -10.65 -7.76 2.63
N ARG A 106 -11.48 -8.33 3.53
CA ARG A 106 -11.23 -9.63 4.19
C ARG A 106 -11.55 -10.87 3.33
N GLY A 107 -11.78 -10.70 2.02
CA GLY A 107 -12.19 -11.76 1.10
C GLY A 107 -11.07 -12.70 0.67
#